data_AF-A0A945N6J5-F1
#
_entry.id   AF-A0A945N6J5-F1
#
_cell.length_a   1.000
_cell.length_b   1.000
_cell.length_c   1.000
_cell.angle_alpha   90.00
_cell.angle_beta   90.00
_cell.angle_gamma   90.00
#
_symmetry.space_group_name_H-M   'P 1'
#
loop_
_entity.id
_entity.type
_entity.pdbx_description
1 polymer ?
#
loop_
_entity_poly.entity_id
_entity_poly.type
_entity_poly.pdbx_seq_one_letter_code
_entity_poly.pdbx_strand_id
1 'polypeptide(L)'
;DMAQELEPKGVAAVVLYPGSVATEFIAAHAEQNGTDLSDSQTPLGVGRTVPALALASDIMARSGSIQWVEDLSQEFDIRDERGQLAPPYRARHTEREAS
;
A
#
# COMPACT_ATOMS: atom_id res chain seq x y z
N ASP A 1 22.96 1.38 -2.38
CA ASP A 1 21.48 1.35 -2.25
C ASP A 1 21.12 -0.08 -1.89
N MET A 2 20.26 -0.26 -0.88
CA MET A 2 19.97 -1.57 -0.28
C MET A 2 19.54 -2.60 -1.32
N ALA A 3 18.74 -2.20 -2.31
CA ALA A 3 18.32 -3.06 -3.41
C ALA A 3 19.50 -3.59 -4.24
N GLN A 4 20.45 -2.72 -4.61
CA GLN A 4 21.64 -3.09 -5.38
C GLN A 4 22.62 -3.95 -4.58
N GLU A 5 22.78 -3.68 -3.29
CA GLU A 5 23.71 -4.41 -2.41
C GLU A 5 23.21 -5.82 -2.06
N LEU A 6 21.90 -6.03 -2.10
CA LEU A 6 21.25 -7.29 -1.74
C LEU A 6 20.86 -8.15 -2.95
N GLU A 7 20.79 -7.59 -4.16
CA GLU A 7 20.49 -8.31 -5.39
C GLU A 7 21.38 -9.55 -5.60
N PRO A 8 22.73 -9.50 -5.45
CA PRO A 8 23.59 -10.68 -5.61
C PRO A 8 23.34 -11.78 -4.56
N LYS A 9 22.65 -11.44 -3.45
CA LYS A 9 22.27 -12.38 -2.37
C LYS A 9 20.88 -12.96 -2.56
N GLY A 10 20.17 -12.60 -3.63
CA GLY A 10 18.80 -13.02 -3.87
C GLY A 10 17.80 -12.45 -2.86
N VAL A 11 18.09 -11.26 -2.31
CA VAL A 11 17.20 -10.58 -1.36
C VAL A 11 16.65 -9.32 -2.01
N ALA A 12 15.32 -9.28 -2.16
CA ALA A 12 14.61 -8.10 -2.65
C ALA A 12 14.48 -7.05 -1.54
N ALA A 13 14.66 -5.77 -1.90
CA ALA A 13 14.35 -4.64 -1.04
C ALA A 13 13.34 -3.74 -1.76
N VAL A 14 12.15 -3.58 -1.19
CA VAL A 14 11.04 -2.80 -1.78
C VAL A 14 10.43 -1.88 -0.74
N VAL A 15 9.83 -0.79 -1.20
CA VAL A 15 9.00 0.09 -0.34
C VAL A 15 7.55 -0.32 -0.51
N LEU A 16 6.87 -0.71 0.56
CA LEU A 16 5.40 -0.81 0.56
C LEU A 16 4.81 0.54 0.98
N TYR A 17 4.02 1.16 0.11
CA TYR A 17 3.48 2.49 0.34
C TYR A 17 1.94 2.47 0.34
N PRO A 18 1.29 2.61 1.51
CA PRO A 18 -0.15 2.76 1.59
C PRO A 18 -0.62 4.18 1.26
N GLY A 19 -1.90 4.32 0.91
CA GLY A 19 -2.56 5.63 0.89
C GLY A 19 -2.85 6.15 2.30
N SER A 20 -3.80 7.08 2.44
CA SER A 20 -4.32 7.46 3.75
C SER A 20 -4.91 6.23 4.44
N VAL A 21 -4.45 5.93 5.66
CA VAL A 21 -4.90 4.75 6.42
C VAL A 21 -5.70 5.19 7.63
N ALA A 22 -6.91 4.66 7.79
CA ALA A 22 -7.75 4.86 8.97
C ALA A 22 -7.27 3.97 10.13
N THR A 23 -6.09 4.26 10.67
CA THR A 23 -5.60 3.62 11.90
C THR A 23 -6.51 3.94 13.08
N GLU A 24 -6.39 3.19 14.17
CA GLU A 24 -7.23 3.34 15.37
C GLU A 24 -7.18 4.77 15.91
N PHE A 25 -6.00 5.39 15.91
CA PHE A 25 -5.82 6.78 16.33
C PHE A 25 -6.52 7.76 15.38
N ILE A 26 -6.38 7.57 14.06
CA ILE A 26 -7.00 8.43 13.05
C ILE A 26 -8.53 8.29 13.08
N ALA A 27 -9.03 7.06 13.22
CA ALA A 27 -10.46 6.77 13.34
C ALA A 27 -11.07 7.42 14.58
N ALA A 28 -10.41 7.31 15.75
CA ALA A 28 -10.87 7.95 16.98
C ALA A 28 -10.88 9.49 16.85
N HIS A 29 -9.85 10.06 16.23
CA HIS A 29 -9.81 11.51 15.97
C HIS A 29 -10.89 11.95 14.98
N ALA A 30 -11.15 11.17 13.93
CA ALA A 30 -12.18 11.47 12.95
C ALA A 30 -13.59 11.43 13.55
N GLU A 31 -13.87 10.46 14.42
CA GLU A 31 -15.13 10.37 15.15
C GLU A 31 -15.37 11.61 16.03
N GLN A 32 -14.32 12.09 16.71
CA GLN A 32 -14.40 13.30 17.55
C GLN A 32 -14.64 14.59 16.75
N ASN A 33 -14.15 14.65 15.52
CA ASN A 33 -14.14 15.88 14.72
C ASN A 33 -15.10 15.85 13.52
N GLY A 34 -15.82 14.76 13.29
CA GLY A 34 -16.71 14.59 12.15
C GLY A 34 -15.98 14.51 10.81
N THR A 35 -14.75 14.00 10.79
CA THR A 35 -13.96 13.84 9.57
C THR A 35 -14.41 12.59 8.80
N ASP A 36 -14.62 12.72 7.50
CA ASP A 36 -14.94 11.59 6.63
C ASP A 36 -13.68 10.77 6.30
N LEU A 37 -13.75 9.46 6.48
CA LEU A 37 -12.69 8.49 6.20
C LEU A 37 -13.09 7.47 5.13
N SER A 38 -14.16 7.71 4.35
CA SER A 38 -14.63 6.77 3.32
C SER A 38 -13.55 6.38 2.31
N ASP A 39 -12.65 7.31 2.00
CA ASP A 39 -11.57 7.14 1.03
C ASP A 39 -10.26 6.66 1.68
N SER A 40 -10.28 6.31 2.96
CA SER A 40 -9.12 5.77 3.67
C SER A 40 -9.03 4.25 3.52
N GLN A 41 -7.81 3.77 3.34
CA GLN A 41 -7.48 2.35 3.41
C GLN A 41 -7.58 1.86 4.86
N THR A 42 -7.87 0.56 5.07
CA THR A 42 -7.89 -0.03 6.42
C THR A 42 -6.52 -0.63 6.76
N PRO A 43 -6.09 -0.61 8.04
CA PRO A 43 -4.84 -1.24 8.45
C PRO A 43 -4.76 -2.73 8.07
N LEU A 44 -5.88 -3.44 8.17
CA LEU A 44 -5.97 -4.86 7.80
C LEU A 44 -5.86 -5.07 6.29
N GLY A 45 -6.52 -4.24 5.48
CA GLY A 45 -6.39 -4.26 4.02
C GLY A 45 -4.94 -4.04 3.57
N VAL A 46 -4.27 -3.02 4.13
CA VAL A 46 -2.84 -2.76 3.91
C VAL A 46 -1.98 -3.95 4.34
N GLY A 47 -2.21 -4.49 5.54
CA GLY A 47 -1.44 -5.62 6.06
C GLY A 47 -1.53 -6.88 5.19
N ARG A 48 -2.68 -7.12 4.55
CA ARG A 48 -2.88 -8.27 3.64
C ARG A 48 -2.05 -8.19 2.36
N THR A 49 -1.58 -7.01 1.94
CA THR A 49 -0.71 -6.90 0.76
C THR A 49 0.71 -7.37 1.03
N VAL A 50 1.16 -7.37 2.29
CA VAL A 50 2.51 -7.81 2.68
C VAL A 50 2.78 -9.26 2.27
N PRO A 51 1.98 -10.28 2.68
CA PRO A 51 2.23 -11.66 2.28
C PRO A 51 2.08 -11.88 0.78
N ALA A 52 1.15 -11.21 0.10
CA ALA A 52 0.99 -11.34 -1.34
C ALA A 52 2.24 -10.84 -2.10
N LEU A 53 2.76 -9.67 -1.71
CA LEU A 53 3.99 -9.12 -2.28
C LEU A 53 5.20 -10.01 -1.95
N ALA A 54 5.33 -10.48 -0.70
CA ALA A 54 6.43 -11.33 -0.28
C ALA A 54 6.46 -12.70 -1.00
N LEU A 55 5.30 -13.19 -1.43
CA LEU A 55 5.15 -14.45 -2.16
C LEU A 55 5.08 -14.26 -3.69
N ALA A 56 5.11 -13.02 -4.18
CA ALA A 56 5.04 -12.75 -5.60
C ALA A 56 6.27 -13.35 -6.32
N SER A 57 6.03 -14.10 -7.39
CA SER A 57 7.10 -14.79 -8.14
C SER A 57 8.10 -13.82 -8.78
N ASP A 58 7.72 -12.56 -8.93
CA ASP A 58 8.51 -11.48 -9.51
C ASP A 58 9.07 -10.50 -8.46
N ILE A 59 9.07 -10.85 -7.17
CA ILE A 59 9.52 -9.94 -6.08
C ILE A 59 10.95 -9.40 -6.29
N MET A 60 11.84 -10.20 -6.88
CA MET A 60 13.20 -9.75 -7.22
C MET A 60 13.20 -8.68 -8.32
N ALA A 61 12.30 -8.78 -9.31
CA ALA A 61 12.16 -7.78 -10.36
C ALA A 61 11.55 -6.46 -9.84
N ARG A 62 10.88 -6.51 -8.68
CA ARG A 62 10.32 -5.34 -7.98
C ARG A 62 11.34 -4.65 -7.08
N SER A 63 12.51 -5.25 -6.82
CA SER A 63 13.54 -4.68 -5.94
C SER A 63 13.94 -3.26 -6.37
N GLY A 64 14.09 -2.34 -5.41
CA GLY A 64 14.41 -0.94 -5.65
C GLY A 64 13.23 -0.05 -6.05
N SER A 65 11.99 -0.55 -5.97
CA SER A 65 10.79 0.20 -6.37
C SER A 65 9.79 0.42 -5.22
N ILE A 66 8.85 1.34 -5.46
CA ILE A 66 7.68 1.55 -4.61
C ILE A 66 6.54 0.64 -5.09
N GLN A 67 5.98 -0.10 -4.16
CA GLN A 67 4.82 -0.96 -4.32
C GLN A 67 3.64 -0.29 -3.63
N TRP A 68 2.72 0.27 -4.41
CA TRP A 68 1.57 0.99 -3.90
C TRP A 68 0.46 0.02 -3.50
N VAL A 69 -0.10 0.18 -2.31
CA VAL A 69 -1.15 -0.72 -1.81
C VAL A 69 -2.39 -0.73 -2.72
N GLU A 70 -2.74 0.42 -3.32
CA GLU A 70 -3.87 0.50 -4.27
C GLU A 70 -3.64 -0.36 -5.52
N ASP A 71 -2.40 -0.43 -6.02
CA ASP A 71 -2.05 -1.25 -7.18
C ASP A 71 -2.03 -2.74 -6.80
N LEU A 72 -1.39 -3.08 -5.67
CA LEU A 72 -1.31 -4.46 -5.16
C LEU A 72 -2.69 -5.02 -4.82
N SER A 73 -3.58 -4.18 -4.29
CA SER A 73 -4.95 -4.58 -4.00
C SER A 73 -5.70 -4.99 -5.27
N GLN A 74 -5.55 -4.22 -6.35
CA GLN A 74 -6.13 -4.57 -7.65
C GLN A 74 -5.45 -5.79 -8.29
N GLU A 75 -4.11 -5.83 -8.27
CA GLU A 75 -3.31 -6.88 -8.90
C GLU A 75 -3.60 -8.27 -8.31
N PHE A 76 -3.69 -8.34 -6.98
CA PHE A 76 -3.83 -9.60 -6.25
C PHE A 76 -5.25 -9.85 -5.72
N ASP A 77 -6.25 -9.04 -6.10
CA ASP A 77 -7.63 -9.05 -5.58
C ASP A 77 -7.69 -9.06 -4.04
N ILE A 78 -6.83 -8.26 -3.41
CA ILE A 78 -6.73 -8.18 -1.96
C ILE A 78 -7.77 -7.21 -1.44
N ARG A 79 -8.70 -7.76 -0.66
CA ARG A 79 -9.81 -7.01 -0.08
C ARG A 79 -9.62 -6.79 1.40
N ASP A 80 -10.13 -5.67 1.90
CA ASP A 80 -10.21 -5.36 3.32
C ASP A 80 -11.26 -6.24 4.05
N GLU A 81 -11.49 -5.98 5.33
CA GLU A 81 -12.52 -6.69 6.12
C GLU A 81 -13.97 -6.42 5.67
N ARG A 82 -14.18 -5.45 4.79
CA ARG A 82 -15.47 -5.03 4.23
C ARG A 82 -15.67 -5.56 2.81
N GLY A 83 -14.72 -6.35 2.30
CA GLY A 83 -14.75 -6.88 0.94
C GLY A 83 -14.37 -5.86 -0.14
N GLN A 84 -13.82 -4.71 0.23
CA GLN A 84 -13.47 -3.63 -0.71
C GLN A 84 -12.00 -3.70 -1.10
N LEU A 85 -11.72 -3.32 -2.35
CA LEU A 85 -10.35 -3.03 -2.80
C LEU A 85 -9.87 -1.73 -2.15
N ALA A 86 -8.56 -1.58 -2.02
CA ALA A 86 -7.96 -0.38 -1.45
C ALA A 86 -8.33 0.86 -2.29
N PRO A 87 -8.91 1.91 -1.70
CA PRO A 87 -9.21 3.14 -2.41
C PRO A 87 -7.93 3.83 -2.93
N PRO A 88 -8.06 4.64 -4.00
CA PRO A 88 -6.92 5.29 -4.61
C PRO A 88 -6.33 6.38 -3.73
N TYR A 89 -5.00 6.53 -3.73
CA TYR A 89 -4.33 7.56 -2.95
C TYR A 89 -4.20 8.86 -3.75
N ARG A 90 -5.14 9.79 -3.54
CA ARG A 90 -5.26 11.02 -4.34
C ARG A 90 -3.95 11.81 -4.48
N ALA A 91 -3.15 11.93 -3.43
CA ALA A 91 -1.90 12.68 -3.48
C ALA A 91 -0.88 12.11 -4.50
N ARG A 92 -0.86 10.78 -4.71
CA ARG A 92 -0.04 10.13 -5.74
C ARG A 92 -0.43 10.56 -7.15
N HIS A 93 -1.71 10.84 -7.39
CA HIS A 93 -2.23 11.16 -8.72
C HIS A 93 -2.11 12.64 -9.05
N THR A 94 -2.23 13.53 -8.05
CA THR A 94 -2.06 14.98 -8.25
C THR A 94 -0.63 15.33 -8.72
N GLU A 95 0.39 14.60 -8.27
CA GLU A 95 1.77 14.78 -8.76
C GLU A 95 1.97 14.29 -10.20
N ARG A 96 1.16 13.35 -10.69
CA ARG A 96 1.25 12.85 -12.07
C ARG A 96 0.54 13.73 -13.08
N GLU A 97 -0.51 14.44 -12.68
CA GLU A 97 -1.24 15.38 -13.55
C GLU A 97 -0.47 16.69 -13.79
N ALA A 98 0.51 16.99 -12.93
CA ALA A 98 1.36 18.18 -13.01
C ALA A 98 2.66 17.97 -13.83
N SER A 99 2.91 16.77 -14.36
CA SER A 99 4.10 16.39 -15.14
C SER A 99 3.75 15.99 -16.57
#